data_AF-A0A3D3VCY3-F1
#
_entry.id   AF-A0A3D3VCY3-F1
#
_cell.length_a   1.000
_cell.length_b   1.000
_cell.length_c   1.000
_cell.angle_alpha   90.00
_cell.angle_beta   90.00
_cell.angle_gamma   90.00
#
_symmetry.space_group_name_H-M   'P 1'
#
loop_
_entity.id
_entity.type
_entity.pdbx_description
1 polymer ?
#
loop_
_entity_poly.entity_id
_entity_poly.type
_entity_poly.pdbx_seq_one_letter_code
_entity_poly.pdbx_strand_id
1 'polypeptide(L)'
;MTSIDHEHTDKPQMGGRIRRLRRQQSLSQAKLAAELGISASYLNLIEHNRRNVTVPLLMKLTKRFELELSDIADGDETHLHGDLMEVFRDELFRKLNLTDLDVRDLVTWNATVARAVLVLYESYQNQKTNTDIILAESSGSDRSPDEQVTDFFQTHADHFPELVAAAERVNEDASLSGEEPLLAMTSFLANTFDVRVSNLPATRAPLARRLYTDKWGLDPSNPLHADGRNFETAHQIGLLAAERELNKLIEEGDFTNDEACKLARVALADYFAAVLLRRLQKGYKSRAQDV
;
A
#
# COMPACT_ATOMS: atom_id res chain seq x y z
N MET A 1 -61.03 -0.61 -8.44
CA MET A 1 -59.98 -1.25 -7.63
C MET A 1 -58.73 -1.30 -8.49
N THR A 2 -57.87 -0.27 -8.35
CA THR A 2 -56.55 -0.35 -7.67
C THR A 2 -55.60 -1.24 -8.45
N SER A 3 -54.48 -0.77 -8.99
CA SER A 3 -53.51 0.12 -8.38
C SER A 3 -52.78 0.98 -9.42
N ILE A 4 -52.53 2.21 -9.02
CA ILE A 4 -51.53 3.10 -9.60
C ILE A 4 -50.18 2.50 -9.17
N ASP A 5 -49.52 1.77 -10.05
CA ASP A 5 -48.18 1.28 -9.79
C ASP A 5 -47.21 2.46 -9.76
N HIS A 6 -46.53 2.58 -8.62
CA HIS A 6 -45.63 3.66 -8.26
C HIS A 6 -44.48 3.78 -9.26
N GLU A 7 -44.50 4.87 -10.02
CA GLU A 7 -43.34 5.47 -10.68
C GLU A 7 -42.23 5.66 -9.63
N HIS A 8 -41.33 4.69 -9.53
CA HIS A 8 -40.11 4.80 -8.75
C HIS A 8 -39.22 5.82 -9.45
N THR A 9 -39.44 7.10 -9.18
CA THR A 9 -38.43 8.12 -9.46
C THR A 9 -37.22 7.78 -8.61
N ASP A 10 -36.24 7.10 -9.21
CA ASP A 10 -34.86 6.99 -8.72
C ASP A 10 -34.39 8.43 -8.51
N LYS A 11 -34.50 8.91 -7.26
CA LYS A 11 -34.21 10.31 -6.94
C LYS A 11 -32.71 10.44 -6.75
N PRO A 12 -32.01 11.19 -7.62
CA PRO A 12 -30.57 11.36 -7.50
C PRO A 12 -30.19 12.02 -6.18
N GLN A 13 -29.07 11.57 -5.60
CA GLN A 13 -28.67 11.90 -4.24
C GLN A 13 -28.01 13.29 -4.16
N MET A 14 -28.85 14.32 -4.29
CA MET A 14 -28.46 15.73 -4.31
C MET A 14 -27.56 16.17 -3.14
N GLY A 15 -27.65 15.53 -1.97
CA GLY A 15 -26.88 15.89 -0.78
C GLY A 15 -25.37 15.79 -0.96
N GLY A 16 -24.90 14.70 -1.56
CA GLY A 16 -23.46 14.49 -1.83
C GLY A 16 -22.90 15.54 -2.80
N ARG A 17 -23.68 15.91 -3.82
CA ARG A 17 -23.31 16.93 -4.82
C ARG A 17 -23.25 18.32 -4.21
N ILE A 18 -24.22 18.68 -3.36
CA ILE A 18 -24.21 19.95 -2.60
C ILE A 18 -22.94 20.04 -1.74
N ARG A 19 -22.57 18.95 -1.05
CA ARG A 19 -21.35 18.89 -0.24
C ARG A 19 -20.08 19.08 -1.07
N ARG A 20 -20.02 18.49 -2.28
CA ARG A 20 -18.89 18.62 -3.22
C ARG A 20 -18.73 20.07 -3.69
N LEU A 21 -19.81 20.67 -4.20
CA LEU A 21 -19.83 22.06 -4.68
C LEU A 21 -19.42 23.04 -3.58
N ARG A 22 -19.93 22.82 -2.35
CA ARG A 22 -19.55 23.63 -1.18
C ARG A 22 -18.04 23.55 -0.90
N ARG A 23 -17.46 22.35 -0.96
CA ARG A 23 -16.03 22.13 -0.69
C ARG A 23 -15.14 22.69 -1.80
N GLN A 24 -15.55 22.60 -3.06
CA GLN A 24 -14.82 23.20 -4.20
C GLN A 24 -14.69 24.71 -4.06
N GLN A 25 -15.68 25.38 -3.47
CA GLN A 25 -15.63 26.82 -3.17
C GLN A 25 -15.10 27.14 -1.75
N SER A 26 -14.53 26.15 -1.04
CA SER A 26 -13.98 26.30 0.31
C SER A 26 -14.95 26.90 1.33
N LEU A 27 -16.25 26.61 1.19
CA LEU A 27 -17.29 27.15 2.08
C LEU A 27 -17.52 26.23 3.29
N SER A 28 -17.71 26.81 4.47
CA SER A 28 -18.22 26.09 5.63
C SER A 28 -19.71 25.78 5.48
N GLN A 29 -20.21 24.74 6.15
CA GLN A 29 -21.66 24.46 6.17
C GLN A 29 -22.44 25.65 6.73
N ALA A 30 -21.93 26.32 7.76
CA ALA A 30 -22.57 27.51 8.33
C ALA A 30 -22.71 28.65 7.32
N LYS A 31 -21.67 28.90 6.51
CA LYS A 31 -21.68 29.95 5.49
C LYS A 31 -22.68 29.64 4.37
N LEU A 32 -22.65 28.43 3.81
CA LEU A 32 -23.60 28.04 2.78
C LEU A 32 -25.04 28.02 3.31
N ALA A 33 -25.27 27.55 4.54
CA ALA A 33 -26.60 27.54 5.14
C ALA A 33 -27.16 28.97 5.30
N ALA A 34 -26.34 29.92 5.72
CA ALA A 34 -26.71 31.33 5.82
C ALA A 34 -27.07 31.91 4.44
N GLU A 35 -26.25 31.64 3.41
CA GLU A 35 -26.51 32.08 2.03
C GLU A 35 -27.81 31.49 1.46
N LEU A 36 -28.17 30.26 1.86
CA LEU A 36 -29.42 29.59 1.45
C LEU A 36 -30.62 29.95 2.36
N GLY A 37 -30.41 30.68 3.45
CA GLY A 37 -31.45 31.02 4.43
C GLY A 37 -32.03 29.80 5.15
N ILE A 38 -31.20 28.82 5.50
CA ILE A 38 -31.55 27.62 6.27
C ILE A 38 -30.60 27.44 7.46
N SER A 39 -30.92 26.54 8.39
CA SER A 39 -30.00 26.24 9.49
C SER A 39 -28.85 25.35 9.05
N ALA A 40 -27.67 25.50 9.67
CA ALA A 40 -26.50 24.64 9.40
C ALA A 40 -26.78 23.16 9.69
N SER A 41 -27.58 22.88 10.73
CA SER A 41 -28.03 21.51 11.04
C SER A 41 -28.92 20.94 9.92
N TYR A 42 -29.80 21.76 9.35
CA TYR A 42 -30.65 21.33 8.23
C TYR A 42 -29.82 21.07 6.95
N LEU A 43 -28.86 21.94 6.65
CA LEU A 43 -27.92 21.69 5.55
C LEU A 43 -27.09 20.41 5.78
N ASN A 44 -26.67 20.15 7.02
CA ASN A 44 -25.94 18.93 7.36
C ASN A 44 -26.76 17.67 7.10
N LEU A 45 -28.05 17.67 7.47
CA LEU A 45 -28.96 16.55 7.18
C LEU A 45 -29.13 16.35 5.68
N ILE A 46 -29.22 17.43 4.91
CA ILE A 46 -29.31 17.37 3.44
C ILE A 46 -28.02 16.81 2.84
N GLU A 47 -26.85 17.32 3.23
CA GLU A 47 -25.55 16.87 2.71
C GLU A 47 -25.23 15.40 3.01
N HIS A 48 -25.92 14.80 3.98
CA HIS A 48 -25.83 13.37 4.33
C HIS A 48 -27.07 12.58 3.87
N ASN A 49 -27.88 13.12 2.96
CA ASN A 49 -29.08 12.48 2.40
C ASN A 49 -30.09 12.01 3.48
N ARG A 50 -30.08 12.61 4.68
CA ARG A 50 -31.05 12.35 5.77
C ARG A 50 -32.34 13.16 5.61
N ARG A 51 -32.33 14.18 4.73
CA ARG A 51 -33.48 15.02 4.38
C ARG A 51 -33.46 15.29 2.88
N ASN A 52 -34.62 15.15 2.23
CA ASN A 52 -34.77 15.52 0.82
C ASN A 52 -34.64 17.04 0.64
N VAL A 53 -34.03 17.44 -0.47
CA VAL A 53 -33.99 18.85 -0.90
C VAL A 53 -35.38 19.26 -1.35
N THR A 54 -35.91 20.34 -0.81
CA THR A 54 -37.20 20.89 -1.24
C THR A 54 -37.02 21.68 -2.52
N VAL A 55 -38.05 21.76 -3.37
CA VAL A 55 -38.01 22.53 -4.63
C VAL A 55 -37.54 23.99 -4.40
N PRO A 56 -38.02 24.73 -3.37
CA PRO A 56 -37.52 26.08 -3.11
C PRO A 56 -36.03 26.13 -2.76
N LEU A 57 -35.50 25.10 -2.09
CA LEU A 57 -34.08 25.04 -1.74
C LEU A 57 -33.23 24.66 -2.96
N LEU A 58 -33.73 23.79 -3.82
CA LEU A 58 -33.09 23.43 -5.09
C LEU A 58 -32.92 24.67 -5.98
N MET A 59 -33.96 25.51 -6.08
CA MET A 59 -33.90 26.80 -6.79
C MET A 59 -32.86 27.77 -6.22
N LYS A 60 -32.67 27.76 -4.90
CA LYS A 60 -31.62 28.58 -4.26
C LYS A 60 -30.23 28.04 -4.57
N LEU A 61 -30.07 26.72 -4.62
CA LEU A 61 -28.81 26.05 -4.91
C LEU A 61 -28.39 26.25 -6.37
N THR A 62 -29.29 26.04 -7.34
CA THR A 62 -29.01 26.31 -8.77
C THR A 62 -28.59 27.75 -8.99
N LYS A 63 -29.32 28.70 -8.39
CA LYS A 63 -28.99 30.13 -8.47
C LYS A 63 -27.64 30.46 -7.80
N ARG A 64 -27.29 29.81 -6.69
CA ARG A 64 -26.05 30.08 -5.96
C ARG A 64 -24.81 29.51 -6.63
N PHE A 65 -24.95 28.37 -7.29
CA PHE A 65 -23.85 27.68 -7.96
C PHE A 65 -23.81 27.90 -9.47
N GLU A 66 -24.77 28.68 -10.02
CA GLU A 66 -24.91 28.96 -11.45
C GLU A 66 -25.02 27.66 -12.28
N LEU A 67 -25.87 26.74 -11.81
CA LEU A 67 -26.06 25.41 -12.41
C LEU A 67 -27.48 25.24 -12.96
N GLU A 68 -27.63 24.45 -14.02
CA GLU A 68 -28.93 23.99 -14.50
C GLU A 68 -29.51 22.91 -13.56
N LEU A 69 -30.83 22.70 -13.58
CA LEU A 69 -31.49 21.72 -12.71
C LEU A 69 -31.01 20.28 -13.00
N SER A 70 -30.74 19.99 -14.27
CA SER A 70 -30.16 18.73 -14.75
C SER A 70 -28.77 18.50 -14.18
N ASP A 71 -27.98 19.56 -13.99
CA ASP A 71 -26.62 19.51 -13.42
C ASP A 71 -26.63 19.37 -11.90
N ILE A 72 -27.79 19.20 -11.28
CA ILE A 72 -27.90 18.81 -9.87
C ILE A 72 -28.56 17.44 -9.76
N ALA A 73 -29.47 17.13 -10.69
CA ALA A 73 -30.20 15.88 -10.75
C ALA A 73 -29.38 14.74 -11.39
N ASP A 74 -28.98 14.82 -12.64
CA ASP A 74 -28.29 13.71 -13.31
C ASP A 74 -26.80 13.99 -13.48
N GLY A 75 -25.98 12.93 -13.49
CA GLY A 75 -24.72 13.03 -14.23
C GLY A 75 -23.47 12.30 -13.74
N ASP A 76 -23.44 11.64 -12.59
CA ASP A 76 -22.23 10.88 -12.18
C ASP A 76 -22.55 9.50 -11.57
N GLU A 77 -23.69 9.32 -10.91
CA GLU A 77 -23.95 8.13 -10.07
C GLU A 77 -24.40 6.90 -10.88
N THR A 78 -25.20 7.09 -11.92
CA THR A 78 -25.67 5.98 -12.78
C THR A 78 -24.52 5.34 -13.57
N HIS A 79 -23.58 6.15 -14.05
CA HIS A 79 -22.35 5.66 -14.68
C HIS A 79 -21.44 4.97 -13.67
N LEU A 80 -21.20 5.59 -12.51
CA LEU A 80 -20.37 5.03 -11.44
C LEU A 80 -20.88 3.67 -10.92
N HIS A 81 -22.20 3.48 -10.86
CA HIS A 81 -22.80 2.18 -10.53
C HIS A 81 -22.52 1.13 -11.60
N GLY A 82 -22.72 1.48 -12.88
CA GLY A 82 -22.42 0.59 -14.00
C GLY A 82 -20.96 0.16 -14.00
N ASP A 83 -20.04 1.12 -13.88
CA ASP A 83 -18.59 0.88 -13.86
C ASP A 83 -18.18 -0.03 -12.70
N LEU A 84 -18.74 0.19 -11.49
CA LEU A 84 -18.47 -0.66 -10.34
C LEU A 84 -19.04 -2.06 -10.48
N MET A 85 -20.24 -2.20 -11.06
CA MET A 85 -20.84 -3.50 -11.32
C MET A 85 -20.04 -4.29 -12.35
N GLU A 86 -19.38 -3.62 -13.30
CA GLU A 86 -18.44 -4.25 -14.21
C GLU A 86 -17.18 -4.73 -13.48
N VAL A 87 -16.57 -3.86 -12.67
CA VAL A 87 -15.38 -4.21 -11.87
C VAL A 87 -15.63 -5.36 -10.90
N PHE A 88 -16.76 -5.35 -10.18
CA PHE A 88 -17.05 -6.38 -9.18
C PHE A 88 -17.45 -7.74 -9.77
N ARG A 89 -17.61 -7.85 -11.09
CA ARG A 89 -17.77 -9.15 -11.78
C ARG A 89 -16.45 -9.88 -12.04
N ASP A 90 -15.32 -9.21 -11.85
CA ASP A 90 -13.99 -9.83 -11.98
C ASP A 90 -13.81 -10.98 -10.98
N GLU A 91 -12.99 -11.98 -11.35
CA GLU A 91 -12.74 -13.18 -10.53
C GLU A 91 -12.22 -12.83 -9.13
N LEU A 92 -11.46 -11.73 -9.00
CA LEU A 92 -10.94 -11.22 -7.73
C LEU A 92 -12.04 -11.01 -6.68
N PHE A 93 -13.23 -10.57 -7.10
CA PHE A 93 -14.33 -10.21 -6.21
C PHE A 93 -15.40 -11.29 -6.12
N ARG A 94 -15.34 -12.34 -6.94
CA ARG A 94 -16.37 -13.39 -7.04
C ARG A 94 -16.72 -14.05 -5.69
N LYS A 95 -15.74 -14.21 -4.80
CA LYS A 95 -15.95 -14.82 -3.47
C LYS A 95 -16.72 -13.93 -2.49
N LEU A 96 -16.81 -12.63 -2.75
CA LEU A 96 -17.48 -11.66 -1.87
C LEU A 96 -19.00 -11.64 -2.08
N ASN A 97 -19.52 -12.22 -3.18
CA ASN A 97 -20.95 -12.32 -3.49
C ASN A 97 -21.69 -10.97 -3.41
N LEU A 98 -21.08 -9.89 -3.92
CA LEU A 98 -21.68 -8.56 -3.94
C LEU A 98 -22.94 -8.54 -4.82
N THR A 99 -24.04 -7.99 -4.28
CA THR A 99 -25.31 -7.86 -4.99
C THR A 99 -25.45 -6.48 -5.65
N ASP A 100 -26.36 -6.34 -6.62
CA ASP A 100 -26.71 -5.03 -7.23
C ASP A 100 -27.13 -4.01 -6.16
N LEU A 101 -27.82 -4.49 -5.12
CA LEU A 101 -28.25 -3.65 -4.02
C LEU A 101 -27.04 -3.12 -3.21
N ASP A 102 -26.04 -3.95 -2.93
CA ASP A 102 -24.85 -3.54 -2.18
C ASP A 102 -24.04 -2.46 -2.92
N VAL A 103 -23.91 -2.62 -4.24
CA VAL A 103 -23.18 -1.67 -5.09
C VAL A 103 -23.95 -0.37 -5.23
N ARG A 104 -25.28 -0.46 -5.43
CA ARG A 104 -26.15 0.71 -5.44
C ARG A 104 -26.08 1.46 -4.13
N ASP A 105 -26.12 0.76 -2.99
CA ASP A 105 -25.96 1.35 -1.67
C ASP A 105 -24.58 2.01 -1.52
N LEU A 106 -23.49 1.40 -1.98
CA LEU A 106 -22.16 2.01 -1.91
C LEU A 106 -22.07 3.33 -2.69
N VAL A 107 -22.59 3.36 -3.93
CA VAL A 107 -22.60 4.56 -4.78
C VAL A 107 -23.45 5.66 -4.14
N THR A 108 -24.62 5.27 -3.64
CA THR A 108 -25.60 6.11 -2.95
C THR A 108 -24.99 6.74 -1.68
N TRP A 109 -24.49 5.93 -0.76
CA TRP A 109 -24.03 6.41 0.54
C TRP A 109 -22.62 6.98 0.51
N ASN A 110 -21.74 6.49 -0.38
CA ASN A 110 -20.31 6.83 -0.39
C ASN A 110 -19.70 6.84 -1.81
N ALA A 111 -20.22 7.69 -2.71
CA ALA A 111 -19.70 7.86 -4.08
C ALA A 111 -18.17 8.11 -4.18
N THR A 112 -17.55 8.74 -3.17
CA THR A 112 -16.09 8.97 -3.16
C THR A 112 -15.32 7.67 -2.92
N VAL A 113 -15.85 6.78 -2.08
CA VAL A 113 -15.23 5.46 -1.84
C VAL A 113 -15.42 4.60 -3.08
N ALA A 114 -16.61 4.60 -3.66
CA ALA A 114 -16.91 3.99 -4.96
C ALA A 114 -15.89 4.39 -6.05
N ARG A 115 -15.63 5.69 -6.23
CA ARG A 115 -14.60 6.17 -7.18
C ARG A 115 -13.17 5.74 -6.80
N ALA A 116 -12.84 5.73 -5.52
CA ALA A 116 -11.51 5.29 -5.09
C ALA A 116 -11.26 3.80 -5.40
N VAL A 117 -12.30 2.97 -5.33
CA VAL A 117 -12.23 1.56 -5.73
C VAL A 117 -11.99 1.44 -7.24
N LEU A 118 -12.66 2.24 -8.08
CA LEU A 118 -12.39 2.25 -9.52
C LEU A 118 -10.94 2.65 -9.84
N VAL A 119 -10.44 3.75 -9.24
CA VAL A 119 -9.04 4.19 -9.46
C VAL A 119 -8.04 3.12 -9.01
N LEU A 120 -8.32 2.45 -7.89
CA LEU A 120 -7.47 1.35 -7.41
C LEU A 120 -7.49 0.17 -8.39
N TYR A 121 -8.67 -0.20 -8.89
CA TYR A 121 -8.83 -1.31 -9.83
C TYR A 121 -8.19 -1.00 -11.19
N GLU A 122 -8.33 0.22 -11.72
CA GLU A 122 -7.63 0.66 -12.93
C GLU A 122 -6.12 0.62 -12.74
N SER A 123 -5.59 1.08 -11.61
CA SER A 123 -4.15 0.98 -11.30
C SER A 123 -3.68 -0.48 -11.24
N TYR A 124 -4.49 -1.36 -10.65
CA TYR A 124 -4.22 -2.80 -10.60
C TYR A 124 -4.25 -3.44 -11.99
N GLN A 125 -5.27 -3.16 -12.79
CA GLN A 125 -5.39 -3.67 -14.16
C GLN A 125 -4.30 -3.11 -15.06
N ASN A 126 -3.90 -1.84 -14.89
CA ASN A 126 -2.78 -1.27 -15.62
C ASN A 126 -1.47 -1.94 -15.22
N GLN A 127 -1.25 -2.27 -13.95
CA GLN A 127 -0.06 -3.04 -13.56
C GLN A 127 -0.10 -4.44 -14.15
N LYS A 128 -1.23 -5.16 -14.02
CA LYS A 128 -1.41 -6.50 -14.58
C LYS A 128 -1.27 -6.51 -16.10
N THR A 129 -1.87 -5.55 -16.79
CA THR A 129 -1.79 -5.41 -18.25
C THR A 129 -0.41 -4.97 -18.67
N ASN A 130 0.29 -4.12 -17.92
CA ASN A 130 1.68 -3.78 -18.21
C ASN A 130 2.57 -5.02 -18.01
N THR A 131 2.34 -5.81 -16.97
CA THR A 131 2.96 -7.14 -16.82
C THR A 131 2.60 -8.06 -17.98
N ASP A 132 1.33 -8.14 -18.40
CA ASP A 132 0.87 -9.03 -19.49
C ASP A 132 1.32 -8.55 -20.89
N ILE A 133 1.44 -7.24 -21.13
CA ILE A 133 2.00 -6.64 -22.35
C ILE A 133 3.52 -6.84 -22.36
N ILE A 134 4.19 -6.64 -21.23
CA ILE A 134 5.60 -7.02 -21.08
C ILE A 134 5.75 -8.52 -21.40
N LEU A 135 4.90 -9.39 -20.86
CA LEU A 135 4.90 -10.84 -21.14
C LEU A 135 4.56 -11.19 -22.60
N ALA A 136 3.68 -10.43 -23.27
CA ALA A 136 3.27 -10.65 -24.66
C ALA A 136 4.31 -10.12 -25.67
N GLU A 137 4.92 -8.97 -25.40
CA GLU A 137 6.06 -8.43 -26.16
C GLU A 137 7.36 -9.21 -25.90
N SER A 138 7.42 -10.02 -24.84
CA SER A 138 8.52 -10.94 -24.51
C SER A 138 8.59 -12.22 -25.35
N SER A 139 7.79 -12.33 -26.42
CA SER A 139 7.93 -13.44 -27.39
C SER A 139 9.23 -13.36 -28.22
N GLY A 140 10.05 -12.32 -28.00
CA GLY A 140 11.41 -12.25 -28.52
C GLY A 140 12.34 -11.42 -27.62
N SER A 141 13.03 -12.11 -26.69
CA SER A 141 14.29 -11.65 -26.07
C SER A 141 14.22 -10.47 -25.08
N ASP A 142 13.66 -10.66 -23.87
CA ASP A 142 14.34 -10.40 -22.59
C ASP A 142 13.46 -10.85 -21.41
N ARG A 143 14.00 -11.59 -20.44
CA ARG A 143 13.25 -12.07 -19.26
C ARG A 143 12.90 -10.90 -18.33
N SER A 144 11.78 -10.96 -17.61
CA SER A 144 11.45 -9.91 -16.62
C SER A 144 12.48 -9.88 -15.47
N PRO A 145 12.71 -8.73 -14.80
CA PRO A 145 13.67 -8.63 -13.69
C PRO A 145 13.43 -9.67 -12.58
N ASP A 146 12.18 -9.92 -12.21
CA ASP A 146 11.81 -10.91 -11.19
C ASP A 146 12.08 -12.35 -11.63
N GLU A 147 11.85 -12.67 -12.91
CA GLU A 147 12.20 -13.98 -13.49
C GLU A 147 13.71 -14.17 -13.53
N GLN A 148 14.48 -13.13 -13.89
CA GLN A 148 15.95 -13.22 -13.87
C GLN A 148 16.48 -13.51 -12.47
N VAL A 149 15.94 -12.85 -11.44
CA VAL A 149 16.30 -13.13 -10.04
C VAL A 149 15.86 -14.54 -9.62
N THR A 150 14.66 -14.97 -10.01
CA THR A 150 14.15 -16.31 -9.69
C THR A 150 15.01 -17.40 -10.34
N ASP A 151 15.33 -17.25 -11.64
CA ASP A 151 16.20 -18.15 -12.39
C ASP A 151 17.61 -18.17 -11.81
N PHE A 152 18.13 -17.02 -11.38
CA PHE A 152 19.43 -16.91 -10.73
C PHE A 152 19.47 -17.72 -9.42
N PHE A 153 18.45 -17.58 -8.57
CA PHE A 153 18.34 -18.36 -7.33
C PHE A 153 18.19 -19.86 -7.60
N GLN A 154 17.39 -20.24 -8.59
CA GLN A 154 17.23 -21.65 -9.00
C GLN A 154 18.52 -22.24 -9.57
N THR A 155 19.27 -21.47 -10.36
CA THR A 155 20.58 -21.88 -10.90
C THR A 155 21.58 -22.16 -9.79
N HIS A 156 21.49 -21.41 -8.68
CA HIS A 156 22.28 -21.61 -7.46
C HIS A 156 21.64 -22.61 -6.48
N ALA A 157 20.56 -23.29 -6.87
CA ALA A 157 19.81 -24.23 -6.02
C ALA A 157 19.43 -23.63 -4.64
N ASP A 158 19.04 -22.34 -4.63
CA ASP A 158 18.70 -21.56 -3.43
C ASP A 158 19.78 -21.54 -2.34
N HIS A 159 21.05 -21.76 -2.72
CA HIS A 159 22.15 -21.87 -1.77
C HIS A 159 23.37 -21.07 -2.22
N PHE A 160 23.79 -20.14 -1.35
CA PHE A 160 24.91 -19.23 -1.60
C PHE A 160 25.99 -19.41 -0.52
N PRO A 161 26.97 -20.31 -0.72
CA PRO A 161 27.98 -20.62 0.29
C PRO A 161 28.78 -19.41 0.79
N GLU A 162 29.07 -18.46 -0.09
CA GLU A 162 29.82 -17.24 0.26
C GLU A 162 29.04 -16.34 1.21
N LEU A 163 27.72 -16.20 0.99
CA LEU A 163 26.84 -15.45 1.90
C LEU A 163 26.63 -16.20 3.22
N VAL A 164 26.55 -17.52 3.21
CA VAL A 164 26.49 -18.34 4.43
C VAL A 164 27.77 -18.14 5.26
N ALA A 165 28.95 -18.22 4.62
CA ALA A 165 30.22 -17.99 5.30
C ALA A 165 30.33 -16.55 5.84
N ALA A 166 29.86 -15.55 5.09
CA ALA A 166 29.82 -14.17 5.57
C ALA A 166 28.90 -14.03 6.79
N ALA A 167 27.72 -14.65 6.77
CA ALA A 167 26.80 -14.65 7.91
C ALA A 167 27.40 -15.36 9.12
N GLU A 168 28.17 -16.43 8.93
CA GLU A 168 28.88 -17.13 10.01
C GLU A 168 29.99 -16.28 10.63
N ARG A 169 30.78 -15.57 9.83
CA ARG A 169 31.77 -14.60 10.35
C ARG A 169 31.11 -13.53 11.21
N VAL A 170 30.04 -12.90 10.71
CA VAL A 170 29.30 -11.91 11.48
C VAL A 170 28.70 -12.51 12.75
N ASN A 171 28.17 -13.73 12.67
CA ASN A 171 27.63 -14.43 13.82
C ASN A 171 28.71 -14.69 14.86
N GLU A 172 29.92 -15.08 14.48
CA GLU A 172 31.05 -15.28 15.41
C GLU A 172 31.39 -13.97 16.12
N ASP A 173 31.54 -12.87 15.36
CA ASP A 173 31.86 -11.55 15.90
C ASP A 173 30.76 -11.01 16.84
N ALA A 174 29.48 -11.19 16.46
CA ALA A 174 28.33 -10.73 17.24
C ALA A 174 27.99 -11.65 18.44
N SER A 175 28.26 -12.95 18.33
CA SER A 175 27.94 -13.94 19.38
C SER A 175 28.92 -13.90 20.56
N LEU A 176 30.02 -13.16 20.47
CA LEU A 176 30.97 -12.99 21.59
C LEU A 176 30.31 -12.32 22.81
N SER A 177 29.22 -11.58 22.63
CA SER A 177 28.58 -10.80 23.70
C SER A 177 27.56 -11.57 24.55
N GLY A 178 27.00 -12.69 24.07
CA GLY A 178 25.95 -13.45 24.79
C GLY A 178 24.63 -12.69 24.99
N GLU A 179 24.45 -11.61 24.25
CA GLU A 179 23.30 -10.70 24.32
C GLU A 179 22.08 -11.24 23.53
N GLU A 180 20.91 -10.62 23.75
CA GLU A 180 19.77 -10.85 22.85
C GLU A 180 20.12 -10.49 21.40
N PRO A 181 19.60 -11.21 20.38
CA PRO A 181 20.00 -11.06 18.99
C PRO A 181 19.97 -9.62 18.47
N LEU A 182 18.95 -8.84 18.84
CA LEU A 182 18.83 -7.45 18.39
C LEU A 182 20.00 -6.61 18.93
N LEU A 183 20.31 -6.73 20.22
CA LEU A 183 21.36 -5.96 20.87
C LEU A 183 22.72 -6.31 20.25
N ALA A 184 23.00 -7.61 20.09
CA ALA A 184 24.24 -8.08 19.46
C ALA A 184 24.43 -7.51 18.05
N MET A 185 23.38 -7.51 17.23
CA MET A 185 23.42 -6.95 15.87
C MET A 185 23.58 -5.42 15.87
N THR A 186 22.90 -4.71 16.76
CA THR A 186 23.06 -3.24 16.87
C THR A 186 24.45 -2.83 17.35
N SER A 187 25.03 -3.58 18.29
CA SER A 187 26.40 -3.39 18.77
C SER A 187 27.41 -3.67 17.67
N PHE A 188 27.20 -4.74 16.88
CA PHE A 188 28.04 -5.05 15.73
C PHE A 188 28.02 -3.93 14.67
N LEU A 189 26.83 -3.42 14.31
CA LEU A 189 26.71 -2.29 13.38
C LEU A 189 27.44 -1.04 13.88
N ALA A 190 27.31 -0.72 15.17
CA ALA A 190 27.95 0.44 15.76
C ALA A 190 29.49 0.29 15.83
N ASN A 191 29.99 -0.90 16.18
CA ASN A 191 31.42 -1.11 16.36
C ASN A 191 32.18 -1.30 15.04
N THR A 192 31.55 -1.97 14.07
CA THR A 192 32.19 -2.34 12.80
C THR A 192 31.98 -1.29 11.72
N PHE A 193 30.79 -0.69 11.66
CA PHE A 193 30.40 0.22 10.57
C PHE A 193 30.11 1.66 11.03
N ASP A 194 30.27 1.96 12.33
CA ASP A 194 29.86 3.25 12.96
C ASP A 194 28.38 3.60 12.70
N VAL A 195 27.56 2.58 12.43
CA VAL A 195 26.12 2.74 12.18
C VAL A 195 25.36 2.54 13.49
N ARG A 196 24.76 3.61 13.99
CA ARG A 196 23.90 3.55 15.18
C ARG A 196 22.45 3.33 14.79
N VAL A 197 21.85 2.29 15.36
CA VAL A 197 20.42 2.02 15.23
C VAL A 197 19.67 2.84 16.26
N SER A 198 18.85 3.78 15.80
CA SER A 198 18.01 4.63 16.66
C SER A 198 16.53 4.32 16.47
N ASN A 199 15.74 4.38 17.54
CA ASN A 199 14.27 4.32 17.43
C ASN A 199 13.79 5.73 17.06
N LEU A 200 13.44 5.95 15.78
CA LEU A 200 12.78 7.20 15.38
C LEU A 200 11.34 7.20 15.94
N PRO A 201 10.70 8.34 16.19
CA PRO A 201 9.27 8.35 16.47
C PRO A 201 8.47 8.03 15.20
N ALA A 202 7.40 7.26 15.38
CA ALA A 202 6.45 6.86 14.36
C ALA A 202 5.95 8.08 13.55
N THR A 203 6.52 8.34 12.38
CA THR A 203 6.10 9.47 11.53
C THR A 203 5.49 8.91 10.26
N ARG A 204 4.23 9.26 10.00
CA ARG A 204 3.35 8.82 8.90
C ARG A 204 3.94 9.02 7.48
N ALA A 205 5.00 8.33 7.13
CA ALA A 205 5.48 8.19 5.76
C ALA A 205 5.09 6.80 5.23
N PRO A 206 4.65 6.68 3.98
CA PRO A 206 4.35 5.38 3.38
C PRO A 206 5.64 4.57 3.25
N LEU A 207 5.57 3.29 3.68
CA LEU A 207 6.36 2.07 3.39
C LEU A 207 7.61 2.14 2.47
N ALA A 208 8.40 3.20 2.52
CA ALA A 208 9.63 3.35 1.76
C ALA A 208 10.81 3.11 2.71
N ARG A 209 11.51 1.99 2.49
CA ARG A 209 12.86 1.73 3.02
C ARG A 209 13.72 2.98 2.80
N ARG A 210 13.92 3.75 3.87
CA ARG A 210 14.74 4.97 3.84
C ARG A 210 16.18 4.57 4.07
N LEU A 211 16.92 4.38 2.99
CA LEU A 211 18.37 4.38 2.99
C LEU A 211 18.85 5.83 3.20
N TYR A 212 19.45 6.11 4.35
CA TYR A 212 20.32 7.27 4.54
C TYR A 212 21.69 6.74 4.95
N THR A 213 22.71 7.15 4.22
CA THR A 213 24.07 6.63 4.32
C THR A 213 24.77 6.91 5.64
N ASP A 214 24.24 7.75 6.54
CA ASP A 214 25.05 8.21 7.68
C ASP A 214 24.32 8.14 9.05
N LYS A 215 23.01 7.84 9.08
CA LYS A 215 22.22 7.64 10.32
C LYS A 215 21.05 6.69 10.10
N TRP A 216 21.12 5.50 10.71
CA TRP A 216 20.02 4.53 10.70
C TRP A 216 18.98 4.86 11.76
N GLY A 217 17.72 5.05 11.35
CA GLY A 217 16.59 5.15 12.26
C GLY A 217 15.51 4.15 11.91
N LEU A 218 15.18 3.24 12.84
CA LEU A 218 14.05 2.33 12.72
C LEU A 218 12.76 3.09 13.00
N ASP A 219 11.77 2.94 12.13
CA ASP A 219 10.42 3.48 12.31
C ASP A 219 9.56 2.49 13.14
N PRO A 220 9.17 2.83 14.37
CA PRO A 220 8.34 1.99 15.24
C PRO A 220 6.87 1.93 14.80
N SER A 221 6.48 2.62 13.72
CA SER A 221 5.15 2.53 13.12
C SER A 221 4.90 1.20 12.41
N ASN A 222 5.94 0.42 12.13
CA ASN A 222 5.81 -0.89 11.51
C ASN A 222 5.60 -1.93 12.63
N PRO A 223 4.40 -2.53 12.79
CA PRO A 223 4.19 -3.62 13.74
C PRO A 223 4.77 -4.91 13.17
N LEU A 224 6.05 -4.87 12.81
CA LEU A 224 6.82 -6.09 12.77
C LEU A 224 7.13 -6.43 14.23
N HIS A 225 6.69 -7.62 14.65
CA HIS A 225 7.08 -8.24 15.91
C HIS A 225 8.61 -8.14 16.14
N ALA A 226 9.12 -8.45 17.34
CA ALA A 226 10.57 -8.47 17.60
C ALA A 226 11.38 -9.17 16.49
N ASP A 227 10.77 -10.17 15.84
CA ASP A 227 11.28 -10.88 14.67
C ASP A 227 11.56 -10.02 13.44
N GLY A 228 10.73 -9.02 13.09
CA GLY A 228 11.00 -8.21 11.90
C GLY A 228 11.97 -7.05 12.13
N ARG A 229 12.12 -6.54 13.36
CA ARG A 229 13.25 -5.64 13.69
C ARG A 229 14.59 -6.36 13.62
N ASN A 230 14.60 -7.61 14.11
CA ASN A 230 15.75 -8.49 13.97
C ASN A 230 16.07 -8.72 12.49
N PHE A 231 15.05 -8.97 11.67
CA PHE A 231 15.23 -9.19 10.22
C PHE A 231 15.73 -7.95 9.49
N GLU A 232 15.14 -6.78 9.72
CA GLU A 232 15.60 -5.52 9.13
C GLU A 232 17.04 -5.21 9.53
N THR A 233 17.40 -5.39 10.81
CA THR A 233 18.79 -5.16 11.26
C THR A 233 19.75 -6.16 10.60
N ALA A 234 19.38 -7.44 10.52
CA ALA A 234 20.19 -8.49 9.90
C ALA A 234 20.36 -8.28 8.38
N HIS A 235 19.31 -7.83 7.68
CA HIS A 235 19.38 -7.48 6.26
C HIS A 235 20.44 -6.42 5.98
N GLN A 236 20.56 -5.47 6.89
CA GLN A 236 21.42 -4.30 6.71
C GLN A 236 22.86 -4.58 7.03
N ILE A 237 23.06 -5.41 8.05
CA ILE A 237 24.32 -6.11 8.23
C ILE A 237 24.68 -6.86 6.94
N GLY A 238 23.74 -7.54 6.29
CA GLY A 238 23.99 -8.23 5.02
C GLY A 238 24.48 -7.28 3.91
N LEU A 239 23.79 -6.16 3.70
CA LEU A 239 24.17 -5.17 2.69
C LEU A 239 25.57 -4.58 2.91
N LEU A 240 25.99 -4.40 4.16
CA LEU A 240 27.29 -3.80 4.51
C LEU A 240 28.41 -4.84 4.64
N ALA A 241 28.18 -5.90 5.41
CA ALA A 241 29.20 -6.89 5.75
C ALA A 241 29.45 -7.94 4.65
N ALA A 242 28.48 -8.14 3.76
CA ALA A 242 28.61 -9.01 2.60
C ALA A 242 28.63 -8.23 1.27
N GLU A 243 28.93 -6.92 1.30
CA GLU A 243 28.89 -6.07 0.09
C GLU A 243 29.72 -6.66 -1.05
N ARG A 244 30.92 -7.15 -0.75
CA ARG A 244 31.83 -7.74 -1.74
C ARG A 244 31.26 -9.01 -2.34
N GLU A 245 30.73 -9.90 -1.51
CA GLU A 245 30.10 -11.15 -1.94
C GLU A 245 28.82 -10.89 -2.75
N LEU A 246 28.01 -9.91 -2.35
CA LEU A 246 26.83 -9.46 -3.09
C LEU A 246 27.20 -8.89 -4.46
N ASN A 247 28.22 -8.03 -4.54
CA ASN A 247 28.69 -7.48 -5.81
C ASN A 247 29.13 -8.58 -6.78
N LYS A 248 29.92 -9.54 -6.28
CA LYS A 248 30.41 -10.67 -7.06
C LYS A 248 29.26 -11.53 -7.60
N LEU A 249 28.30 -11.89 -6.75
CA LEU A 249 27.14 -12.69 -7.17
C LEU A 249 26.26 -11.96 -8.20
N ILE A 250 26.14 -10.63 -8.07
CA ILE A 250 25.39 -9.82 -9.04
C ILE A 250 26.12 -9.76 -10.39
N GLU A 251 27.44 -9.62 -10.38
CA GLU A 251 28.26 -9.66 -11.60
C GLU A 251 28.22 -11.03 -12.29
N GLU A 252 28.14 -12.13 -11.53
CA GLU A 252 28.01 -13.50 -12.06
C GLU A 252 26.61 -13.81 -12.61
N GLY A 253 25.58 -13.06 -12.21
CA GLY A 253 24.18 -13.34 -12.56
C GLY A 253 23.74 -12.91 -13.96
N ASP A 254 24.60 -12.23 -14.73
CA ASP A 254 24.34 -11.76 -16.10
C ASP A 254 22.97 -11.05 -16.26
N PHE A 255 22.62 -10.22 -15.28
CA PHE A 255 21.37 -9.49 -15.25
C PHE A 255 21.31 -8.43 -16.36
N THR A 256 20.21 -8.38 -17.09
CA THR A 256 20.12 -7.56 -18.31
C THR A 256 19.84 -6.08 -18.04
N ASN A 257 19.37 -5.73 -16.84
CA ASN A 257 19.04 -4.37 -16.46
C ASN A 257 19.38 -4.03 -14.99
N ASP A 258 19.52 -2.73 -14.71
CA ASP A 258 19.86 -2.19 -13.39
C ASP A 258 18.78 -2.47 -12.32
N GLU A 259 17.52 -2.67 -12.75
CA GLU A 259 16.42 -3.02 -11.85
C GLU A 259 16.56 -4.45 -11.31
N ALA A 260 16.88 -5.42 -12.18
CA ALA A 260 17.16 -6.81 -11.84
C ALA A 260 18.38 -6.89 -10.90
N CYS A 261 19.44 -6.13 -11.15
CA CYS A 261 20.60 -6.04 -10.25
C CYS A 261 20.21 -5.56 -8.84
N LYS A 262 19.35 -4.54 -8.74
CA LYS A 262 18.86 -4.02 -7.45
C LYS A 262 17.97 -5.03 -6.74
N LEU A 263 17.06 -5.68 -7.45
CA LEU A 263 16.19 -6.73 -6.91
C LEU A 263 16.99 -7.93 -6.42
N ALA A 264 17.96 -8.40 -7.20
CA ALA A 264 18.89 -9.47 -6.82
C ALA A 264 19.63 -9.12 -5.52
N ARG A 265 20.14 -7.88 -5.42
CA ARG A 265 20.83 -7.41 -4.20
C ARG A 265 19.94 -7.50 -2.97
N VAL A 266 18.69 -7.03 -3.08
CA VAL A 266 17.71 -7.09 -1.98
C VAL A 266 17.42 -8.53 -1.59
N ALA A 267 17.16 -9.40 -2.57
CA ALA A 267 16.86 -10.81 -2.34
C ALA A 267 18.05 -11.57 -1.69
N LEU A 268 19.28 -11.31 -2.13
CA LEU A 268 20.47 -11.91 -1.55
C LEU A 268 20.75 -11.40 -0.12
N ALA A 269 20.46 -10.14 0.17
CA ALA A 269 20.52 -9.59 1.53
C ALA A 269 19.44 -10.18 2.45
N ASP A 270 18.23 -10.42 1.93
CA ASP A 270 17.16 -11.14 2.65
C ASP A 270 17.58 -12.59 2.96
N TYR A 271 18.21 -13.28 2.01
CA TYR A 271 18.79 -14.60 2.22
C TYR A 271 19.84 -14.59 3.33
N PHE A 272 20.79 -13.65 3.28
CA PHE A 272 21.80 -13.48 4.33
C PHE A 272 21.15 -13.25 5.71
N ALA A 273 20.15 -12.38 5.79
CA ALA A 273 19.44 -12.06 7.03
C ALA A 273 18.81 -13.31 7.65
N ALA A 274 18.14 -14.13 6.84
CA ALA A 274 17.52 -15.36 7.28
C ALA A 274 18.56 -16.36 7.84
N VAL A 275 19.72 -16.48 7.18
CA VAL A 275 20.82 -17.33 7.65
C VAL A 275 21.38 -16.83 8.98
N LEU A 276 21.70 -15.54 9.07
CA LEU A 276 22.28 -14.93 10.27
C LEU A 276 21.36 -15.08 11.50
N LEU A 277 20.07 -14.78 11.34
CA LEU A 277 19.11 -14.89 12.45
C LEU A 277 18.95 -16.33 12.94
N ARG A 278 18.92 -17.30 12.02
CA ARG A 278 18.87 -18.72 12.38
C ARG A 278 20.08 -19.14 13.22
N ARG A 279 21.28 -18.60 12.91
CA ARG A 279 22.51 -18.88 13.67
C ARG A 279 22.50 -18.22 15.05
N LEU A 280 22.16 -16.93 15.12
CA LEU A 280 22.09 -16.18 16.38
C LEU A 280 21.07 -16.78 17.36
N GLN A 281 19.89 -17.15 16.87
CA GLN A 281 18.87 -17.80 17.70
C GLN A 281 19.32 -19.14 18.26
N LYS A 282 20.06 -19.94 17.48
CA LYS A 282 20.62 -21.22 17.93
C LYS A 282 21.69 -21.02 19.00
N GLY A 283 22.59 -20.05 18.79
CA GLY A 283 23.66 -19.71 19.75
C GLY A 283 23.10 -19.20 21.09
N TYR A 284 22.10 -18.32 21.05
CA TYR A 284 21.43 -17.78 22.24
C TYR A 284 20.72 -18.88 23.05
N LYS A 285 19.93 -19.75 22.39
CA LYS A 285 19.21 -20.84 23.06
C LYS A 285 20.13 -21.87 23.71
N SER A 286 21.26 -22.20 23.09
CA SER A 286 22.24 -23.13 23.65
C SER A 286 22.84 -22.59 24.96
N ARG A 287 23.22 -21.32 25.00
CA ARG A 287 23.81 -20.70 26.21
C ARG A 287 22.80 -20.47 27.33
N ALA A 288 21.54 -20.20 27.00
CA ALA A 288 20.47 -20.06 28.00
C ALA A 288 20.11 -21.39 28.70
N GLN A 289 20.53 -22.54 28.17
CA GLN A 289 20.35 -23.86 28.80
C GLN A 289 21.53 -24.30 29.66
N ASP A 290 22.69 -23.64 29.53
CA ASP A 290 23.93 -23.95 30.26
C ASP A 290 24.11 -23.09 31.54
N VAL A 291 23.13 -22.24 31.88
CA VAL A 291 23.08 -21.37 33.08
C VAL A 291 21.95 -21.83 34.00
#